data_AF-A0A2U8X048-F1
#
_entry.id   AF-A0A2U8X048-F1
#
_cell.length_a   1.000
_cell.length_b   1.000
_cell.length_c   1.000
_cell.angle_alpha   90.00
_cell.angle_beta   90.00
_cell.angle_gamma   90.00
#
_symmetry.space_group_name_H-M   'P 1'
#
loop_
_entity.id
_entity.type
_entity.pdbx_description
1 polymer ?
#
loop_
_entity_poly.entity_id
_entity_poly.type
_entity_poly.pdbx_seq_one_letter_code
_entity_poly.pdbx_strand_id
1 'polypeptide(L)' 'MPHVIVKLYAGRSDAQKQRIADAITKALIAAAGCSEGSVSVGIEDVEPSAWTATVYEPDITAKADTIFKKPGYAPA' A
#
# COMPACT_ATOMS: atom_id res chain seq x y z
N MET A 1 -3.17 -14.33 8.63
CA MET A 1 -3.89 -13.94 7.41
C MET A 1 -3.57 -12.48 7.13
N PRO A 2 -2.61 -12.18 6.24
CA PRO A 2 -2.22 -10.81 5.93
C PRO A 2 -3.27 -10.07 5.10
N HIS A 3 -3.51 -8.80 5.44
CA HIS A 3 -4.22 -7.86 4.59
C HIS A 3 -3.33 -6.65 4.34
N VAL A 4 -3.23 -6.22 3.08
CA VAL A 4 -2.46 -5.04 2.68
C VAL A 4 -3.38 -4.09 1.93
N ILE A 5 -3.30 -2.80 2.26
CA ILE A 5 -3.93 -1.75 1.48
C ILE A 5 -2.82 -0.92 0.85
N VAL A 6 -2.83 -0.81 -0.48
CA VAL A 6 -1.94 0.06 -1.23
C VAL A 6 -2.72 1.30 -1.63
N LYS A 7 -2.44 2.42 -0.97
CA LYS A 7 -2.87 3.74 -1.42
C LYS A 7 -1.83 4.29 -2.37
N LEU A 8 -2.24 4.77 -3.55
CA LEU A 8 -1.33 5.30 -4.56
C LEU A 8 -2.00 6.38 -5.42
N TYR A 9 -1.21 7.19 -6.12
CA TYR A 9 -1.76 8.22 -7.01
C TYR A 9 -2.62 7.64 -8.12
N ALA A 10 -3.82 8.22 -8.30
CA ALA A 10 -4.77 7.81 -9.32
C ALA A 10 -4.14 7.71 -10.73
N GLY A 11 -4.76 6.88 -11.58
CA GLY A 11 -4.41 6.75 -13.00
C GLY A 11 -3.73 5.44 -13.41
N ARG A 12 -3.72 4.42 -12.54
CA ARG A 12 -3.24 3.07 -12.90
C ARG A 12 -4.39 2.26 -13.49
N SER A 13 -4.12 1.49 -14.54
CA SER A 13 -5.11 0.56 -15.08
C SER A 13 -5.33 -0.65 -14.18
N ASP A 14 -6.46 -1.32 -14.31
CA ASP A 14 -6.77 -2.52 -13.52
C ASP A 14 -5.71 -3.63 -13.74
N ALA A 15 -5.16 -3.75 -14.94
CA ALA A 15 -4.06 -4.67 -15.21
C ALA A 15 -2.77 -4.30 -14.45
N GLN A 16 -2.48 -3.01 -14.25
CA GLN A 16 -1.37 -2.58 -13.39
C GLN A 16 -1.66 -2.86 -11.92
N LYS A 17 -2.90 -2.61 -11.46
CA LYS A 17 -3.33 -2.88 -10.09
C LYS A 17 -3.26 -4.37 -9.76
N GLN A 18 -3.68 -5.24 -10.68
CA GLN A 18 -3.57 -6.69 -10.53
C GLN A 18 -2.10 -7.13 -10.40
N ARG A 19 -1.21 -6.60 -11.25
CA ARG A 19 0.23 -6.90 -11.14
C ARG A 19 0.83 -6.46 -9.79
N ILE A 20 0.38 -5.34 -9.23
CA ILE A 20 0.79 -4.89 -7.89
C ILE A 20 0.32 -5.89 -6.82
N ALA A 21 -0.95 -6.29 -6.86
CA ALA A 21 -1.52 -7.25 -5.93
C ALA A 21 -0.77 -8.59 -5.97
N ASP A 22 -0.53 -9.13 -7.17
CA ASP A 22 0.18 -10.40 -7.35
C ASP A 22 1.61 -10.33 -6.80
N ALA A 23 2.32 -9.22 -7.03
CA ALA A 23 3.68 -9.02 -6.55
C ALA A 23 3.75 -8.95 -5.01
N ILE A 24 2.81 -8.24 -4.38
CA ILE A 24 2.72 -8.13 -2.92
C ILE A 24 2.39 -9.49 -2.30
N THR A 25 1.43 -10.22 -2.87
CA THR A 25 1.07 -11.57 -2.40
C THR A 25 2.28 -12.50 -2.43
N LYS A 26 3.05 -12.51 -3.53
CA LYS A 26 4.28 -13.30 -3.63
C LYS A 26 5.32 -12.90 -2.59
N ALA A 27 5.51 -11.60 -2.37
CA ALA A 27 6.45 -11.10 -1.37
C ALA A 27 6.06 -11.54 0.05
N LEU A 28 4.77 -11.51 0.39
CA LEU A 28 4.27 -11.94 1.71
C LEU A 28 4.41 -13.45 1.91
N ILE A 29 4.09 -14.26 0.90
CA ILE A 29 4.31 -15.71 0.96
C ILE A 29 5.80 -16.00 1.21
N ALA A 30 6.70 -15.34 0.48
CA ALA A 30 8.14 -15.55 0.61
C ALA A 30 8.71 -15.07 1.95
N ALA A 31 8.28 -13.91 2.45
CA ALA A 31 8.84 -13.30 3.66
C ALA A 31 8.20 -13.82 4.96
N ALA A 32 6.90 -14.13 4.94
CA ALA A 32 6.12 -14.48 6.13
C ALA A 32 5.62 -15.93 6.14
N GLY A 33 5.86 -16.71 5.08
CA GLY A 33 5.48 -18.12 5.01
C GLY A 33 3.97 -18.38 5.03
N CYS A 34 3.14 -17.38 4.74
CA CYS A 34 1.69 -17.54 4.69
C CYS A 34 1.25 -18.23 3.39
N SER A 35 0.09 -18.88 3.40
CA SER A 35 -0.53 -19.40 2.18
C SER A 35 -1.11 -18.28 1.32
N GLU A 36 -1.15 -18.49 0.00
CA GLU A 36 -1.71 -17.53 -0.96
C GLU A 36 -3.15 -17.14 -0.62
N GLY A 37 -4.01 -18.12 -0.36
CA GLY A 37 -5.42 -17.89 -0.01
C GLY A 37 -5.63 -17.16 1.33
N SER A 38 -4.57 -16.95 2.12
CA SER A 38 -4.63 -16.18 3.37
C SER A 38 -4.30 -14.70 3.18
N VAL A 39 -3.93 -14.27 1.97
CA VAL A 39 -3.51 -12.91 1.64
C VAL A 39 -4.64 -12.20 0.88
N SER A 40 -4.89 -10.95 1.25
CA SER A 40 -5.74 -10.04 0.47
C SER A 40 -5.04 -8.69 0.28
N VAL A 41 -5.20 -8.09 -0.90
CA VAL A 41 -4.60 -6.80 -1.25
C VAL A 41 -5.68 -5.87 -1.80
N GLY A 42 -5.94 -4.76 -1.11
CA GLY A 42 -6.78 -3.66 -1.60
C GLY A 42 -5.92 -2.60 -2.28
N ILE A 43 -6.42 -2.01 -3.37
CA ILE A 43 -5.77 -0.88 -4.05
C ILE A 43 -6.74 0.31 -4.02
N GLU A 44 -6.26 1.44 -3.50
CA GLU A 44 -7.02 2.70 -3.42
C GLU A 44 -6.32 3.79 -4.22
N ASP A 45 -7.03 4.35 -5.21
CA ASP A 45 -6.57 5.52 -5.94
C ASP A 45 -6.83 6.79 -5.13
N VAL A 46 -5.81 7.62 -5.00
CA VAL A 46 -5.88 8.91 -4.30
C VAL A 46 -5.41 10.00 -5.24
N GLU A 47 -6.21 11.05 -5.42
CA GLU A 47 -5.78 12.20 -6.21
C GLU A 47 -4.58 12.89 -5.55
N PRO A 48 -3.57 13.36 -6.31
CA PRO A 48 -2.39 14.00 -5.74
C PRO A 48 -2.71 15.17 -4.80
N SER A 49 -3.74 15.97 -5.14
CA SER A 49 -4.19 17.10 -4.32
C SER A 49 -4.79 16.69 -2.97
N ALA A 50 -5.21 15.44 -2.82
CA ALA A 50 -5.76 14.89 -1.59
C ALA A 50 -4.75 14.05 -0.78
N TRP A 51 -3.53 13.85 -1.29
CA TRP A 51 -2.57 12.91 -0.71
C TRP A 51 -2.19 13.22 0.73
N THR A 52 -1.91 14.50 1.02
CA THR A 52 -1.48 14.91 2.36
C THR A 52 -2.55 14.57 3.41
N ALA A 53 -3.79 15.00 3.17
CA ALA A 53 -4.91 14.78 4.09
C ALA A 53 -5.37 13.32 4.17
N THR A 54 -5.31 12.57 3.05
CA THR A 54 -5.86 11.20 2.98
C THR A 54 -4.84 10.11 3.30
N VAL A 55 -3.55 10.36 3.13
CA VAL A 55 -2.48 9.35 3.29
C VAL A 55 -1.37 9.83 4.21
N TYR A 56 -0.76 10.99 3.91
CA TYR A 56 0.47 11.38 4.61
C TYR A 56 0.24 11.65 6.10
N GLU A 57 -0.79 12.42 6.44
CA GLU A 57 -1.13 12.72 7.83
C GLU A 57 -1.65 11.48 8.58
N PRO A 58 -2.72 10.79 8.11
CA PRO A 58 -3.34 9.71 8.88
C PRO A 58 -2.59 8.38 8.84
N ASP A 59 -1.91 8.05 7.74
CA ASP A 59 -1.30 6.72 7.56
C ASP A 59 0.22 6.71 7.69
N ILE A 60 0.90 7.86 7.54
CA ILE A 60 2.35 7.94 7.68
C ILE A 60 2.73 8.63 9.00
N THR A 61 2.30 9.87 9.19
CA THR A 61 2.70 10.68 10.36
C THR A 61 2.04 10.16 11.63
N ALA A 62 0.72 10.00 11.63
CA ALA A 62 -0.03 9.53 12.80
C ALA A 62 0.26 8.07 13.18
N LYS A 63 0.89 7.31 12.28
CA LYS A 63 1.23 5.89 12.49
C LYS A 63 2.74 5.63 12.38
N ALA A 64 3.57 6.63 12.67
CA ALA A 64 5.01 6.60 12.47
C ALA A 64 5.70 5.33 13.03
N ASP A 65 5.23 4.82 14.17
CA ASP A 65 5.79 3.63 14.83
C ASP A 65 5.51 2.32 14.07
N THR A 66 4.55 2.32 13.15
CA THR A 66 4.22 1.18 12.28
C THR A 66 4.86 1.28 10.89
N ILE A 67 5.55 2.37 10.59
CA ILE A 67 6.18 2.62 9.28
C ILE A 67 7.64 2.12 9.30
N PHE A 68 7.80 0.83 8.97
CA PHE A 68 9.12 0.20 8.84
C PHE A 68 9.90 0.67 7.61
N LYS A 69 9.22 1.22 6.59
CA LYS A 69 9.84 1.90 5.44
C LYS A 69 9.36 3.35 5.35
N LYS A 70 10.17 4.28 5.86
CA LYS A 70 9.87 5.73 5.80
C LYS A 70 9.87 6.27 4.36
N PRO A 71 9.00 7.26 4.04
CA PRO A 71 9.05 7.96 2.76
C PRO A 71 10.35 8.77 2.63
N GLY A 72 10.81 8.94 1.40
CA GLY A 72 11.94 9.82 1.07
C GLY A 72 11.52 11.25 0.73
N TYR A 73 10.28 11.62 1.03
CA TYR A 73 9.66 12.90 0.73
C TYR A 73 8.92 13.42 1.97
N ALA A 74 8.73 14.74 2.02
CA ALA A 74 7.85 15.43 2.97
C ALA A 74 6.58 15.87 2.23
N PRO A 75 5.46 16.12 2.93
CA PRO A 75 4.30 16.72 2.29
C PRO A 75 4.68 18.15 1.88
N ALA A 76 4.14 18.60 0.76
CA ALA A 76 4.30 20.00 0.31
C ALA A 76 3.46 20.94 1.19
#